data_AF-A0A8S2XRM1-F1
#
_entry.id   AF-A0A8S2XRM1-F1
#
_cell.length_a   1.000
_cell.length_b   1.000
_cell.length_c   1.000
_cell.angle_alpha   90.00
_cell.angle_beta   90.00
_cell.angle_gamma   90.00
#
_symmetry.space_group_name_H-M   'P 1'
#
loop_
_entity.id
_entity.type
_entity.pdbx_description
1 polymer ?
#
loop_
_entity_poly.entity_id
_entity_poly.type
_entity_poly.pdbx_seq_one_letter_code
_entity_poly.pdbx_strand_id
1 'polypeptide(L)' 'MSHRQALEALDRTLQDLRGNGKHMCGVVVLLAGDFRQTLPVIPKETMVDEIKACLKSSSLWKHVIPPGRGGALPFLY' A
#
# COMPACT_ATOMS: atom_id res chain seq x y z
N MET A 1 1.75 8.82 7.28
CA MET A 1 0.69 7.79 7.27
C MET A 1 0.02 7.79 5.90
N SER A 2 0.10 6.68 5.18
CA SER A 2 -0.59 6.53 3.90
C SER A 2 -1.77 5.59 4.08
N HIS A 3 -2.98 6.10 3.86
CA HIS A 3 -4.20 5.30 3.89
C HIS A 3 -4.22 4.38 2.67
N ARG A 4 -4.65 3.12 2.82
CA ARG A 4 -4.81 2.16 1.69
C ARG A 4 -5.52 2.80 0.49
N GLN A 5 -6.55 3.61 0.73
CA GLN A 5 -7.31 4.27 -0.33
C GLN A 5 -6.48 5.23 -1.17
N ALA A 6 -5.44 5.87 -0.61
CA ALA A 6 -4.57 6.75 -1.37
C ALA A 6 -3.77 5.96 -2.43
N LEU A 7 -3.27 4.78 -2.06
CA LEU A 7 -2.57 3.89 -3.00
C LEU A 7 -3.52 3.33 -4.07
N GLU A 8 -4.74 2.95 -3.69
CA GLU A 8 -5.74 2.44 -4.64
C GLU A 8 -6.28 3.55 -5.56
N ALA A 9 -6.45 4.77 -5.06
CA ALA A 9 -6.83 5.92 -5.87
C ALA A 9 -5.72 6.29 -6.86
N LEU A 10 -4.45 6.19 -6.45
CA LEU A 10 -3.31 6.37 -7.36
C LEU A 10 -3.31 5.33 -8.47
N ASP A 11 -3.54 4.05 -8.14
CA ASP A 11 -3.63 2.97 -9.13
C ASP A 11 -4.71 3.26 -10.17
N ARG A 12 -5.93 3.59 -9.71
CA ARG A 12 -7.06 3.93 -10.58
C ARG A 12 -6.76 5.14 -11.45
N THR A 13 -6.26 6.22 -10.86
CA THR A 13 -5.88 7.43 -11.60
C THR A 13 -4.85 7.13 -12.69
N LEU A 14 -3.85 6.30 -12.40
CA LEU A 14 -2.82 5.91 -13.37
C LEU A 14 -3.38 5.02 -14.49
N GLN A 15 -4.33 4.14 -14.17
CA GLN A 15 -5.03 3.31 -15.17
C GLN A 15 -5.90 4.19 -16.07
N ASP A 16 -6.64 5.13 -15.50
CA ASP A 16 -7.52 6.06 -16.22
C ASP A 16 -6.73 6.97 -17.16
N LEU A 17 -5.63 7.55 -16.69
CA LEU A 17 -4.79 8.47 -17.49
C LEU A 17 -4.12 7.79 -18.68
N ARG A 18 -3.82 6.49 -18.59
CA ARG A 18 -3.06 5.76 -19.61
C ARG A 18 -3.88 4.72 -20.36
N GLY A 19 -5.16 4.56 -20.04
CA GLY A 19 -6.06 3.59 -20.68
C GLY A 19 -5.59 2.14 -20.58
N ASN A 20 -4.85 1.78 -19.53
CA ASN A 20 -4.28 0.44 -19.37
C ASN A 20 -4.60 -0.09 -17.97
N GLY A 21 -5.38 -1.17 -17.93
CA GLY A 21 -5.87 -1.81 -16.70
C GLY A 21 -4.84 -2.65 -15.94
N LYS A 22 -3.55 -2.60 -16.29
CA LYS A 22 -2.49 -3.20 -15.47
C LYS A 22 -2.32 -2.38 -14.18
N HIS A 23 -1.96 -3.05 -13.08
CA HIS A 23 -1.61 -2.37 -11.83
C HIS A 23 -0.49 -1.34 -12.04
N MET A 24 -0.64 -0.17 -11.41
CA MET A 24 0.16 1.05 -11.57
C MET A 24 0.35 1.42 -13.04
N CYS A 25 -0.58 0.99 -13.91
CA CYS A 25 -0.47 1.02 -15.35
C CYS A 25 0.93 0.57 -15.86
N GLY A 26 1.47 -0.49 -15.26
CA GLY A 26 2.77 -1.08 -15.64
C GLY A 26 4.01 -0.26 -15.24
N VAL A 27 3.87 0.80 -14.46
CA VAL A 27 5.02 1.57 -13.95
C VAL A 27 5.51 1.00 -12.63
N VAL A 28 6.84 1.01 -12.47
CA VAL A 28 7.49 0.66 -11.20
C VAL A 28 7.28 1.81 -10.22
N VAL A 29 6.57 1.52 -9.12
CA VAL A 29 6.37 2.45 -8.02
C VAL A 29 7.22 2.00 -6.84
N LEU A 30 8.13 2.87 -6.40
CA LEU A 30 8.92 2.65 -5.19
C LEU A 30 8.15 3.21 -3.99
N LEU A 31 7.70 2.33 -3.11
CA LEU A 31 7.12 2.71 -1.82
C LEU A 31 8.25 2.91 -0.81
N ALA A 32 8.62 4.17 -0.57
CA ALA A 32 9.60 4.55 0.45
C ALA A 32 8.89 5.25 1.61
N GLY A 33 9.14 4.80 2.83
CA GLY A 33 8.57 5.38 4.04
C GLY A 33 8.99 4.61 5.29
N ASP A 34 8.74 5.18 6.47
CA ASP A 34 8.88 4.45 7.71
C ASP A 34 7.67 3.54 7.91
N PHE A 35 7.82 2.25 7.58
CA PHE A 35 6.77 1.25 7.79
C PHE A 35 6.50 0.95 9.27
N ARG A 36 7.33 1.49 10.19
CA ARG A 36 7.09 1.50 11.64
C ARG A 36 6.31 2.72 12.11
N GLN A 37 5.90 3.61 11.19
CA GLN A 37 5.00 4.70 11.53
C GLN A 37 3.67 4.10 12.04
N THR A 38 3.23 4.58 13.21
CA THR A 38 1.98 4.18 13.88
C THR A 38 0.83 4.06 12.89
N LEU A 39 -0.03 3.06 13.12
CA LEU A 39 -1.24 2.83 12.32
C LEU A 39 -1.98 4.14 12.03
N PRO A 40 -2.66 4.25 10.87
CA PRO A 40 -3.49 5.40 10.56
C PRO A 40 -4.42 5.72 11.73
N VAL A 41 -4.18 6.80 12.47
CA VAL A 41 -5.09 7.23 13.53
C VAL A 41 -6.40 7.65 12.87
N ILE A 42 -7.43 6.81 12.99
CA ILE A 42 -8.78 7.13 12.53
C ILE A 42 -9.61 7.51 13.76
N PRO A 43 -9.90 8.81 13.98
CA PRO A 43 -10.66 9.23 15.14
C PRO A 43 -12.09 8.68 15.06
N LYS A 44 -12.52 7.99 16.12
CA LYS A 44 -13.85 7.36 16.31
C LYS A 44 -14.07 6.01 15.60
N GLU A 45 -13.05 5.39 15.04
CA GLU A 45 -13.18 4.05 14.45
C GLU A 45 -12.63 2.94 15.34
N THR A 46 -12.99 1.69 15.03
CA THR A 46 -12.54 0.52 15.79
C THR A 46 -11.14 0.10 15.35
N MET A 47 -10.42 -0.65 16.19
CA MET A 47 -9.09 -1.19 15.87
C MET A 47 -9.09 -2.01 14.55
N VAL A 48 -10.23 -2.61 14.20
CA VAL A 48 -10.42 -3.36 12.95
C VAL A 48 -10.35 -2.44 11.73
N ASP A 49 -10.92 -1.24 11.84
CA ASP A 49 -10.93 -0.28 10.74
C ASP A 49 -9.56 0.38 10.59
N GLU A 50 -8.84 0.57 11.70
CA GLU A 50 -7.44 1.00 11.71
C GLU A 50 -6.53 0.04 10.94
N ILE A 51 -6.71 -1.27 11.16
CA ILE A 51 -6.00 -2.33 10.43
C ILE A 51 -6.41 -2.34 8.95
N LYS A 52 -7.70 -2.15 8.64
CA LYS A 52 -8.19 -2.07 7.26
C LYS A 52 -7.69 -0.83 6.52
N ALA A 53 -7.39 0.26 7.21
CA ALA A 53 -6.79 1.45 6.62
C ALA A 53 -5.29 1.29 6.32
N CYS A 54 -4.63 0.34 6.97
CA CYS A 54 -3.20 0.08 6.77
C CYS A 54 -2.88 -0.30 5.32
N LEU A 55 -1.74 0.15 4.81
CA LEU A 55 -1.27 -0.17 3.45
C LEU A 55 -1.17 -1.69 3.21
N LYS A 56 -0.82 -2.46 4.26
CA LYS A 56 -0.74 -3.93 4.23
C LYS A 56 -2.07 -4.60 3.89
N SER A 57 -3.20 -3.96 4.20
CA SER A 57 -4.52 -4.48 3.87
C SER A 57 -4.88 -4.30 2.39
N SER A 58 -4.13 -3.48 1.63
CA SER A 58 -4.42 -3.15 0.23
C SER A 58 -4.38 -4.38 -0.66
N SER A 59 -5.31 -4.44 -1.62
CA SER A 59 -5.31 -5.44 -2.69
C SER A 59 -4.04 -5.41 -3.54
N LEU A 60 -3.34 -4.27 -3.56
CA LEU A 60 -2.10 -4.03 -4.28
C LEU A 60 -0.85 -4.50 -3.52
N TRP A 61 -0.96 -4.70 -2.19
CA TRP A 61 0.16 -5.09 -1.35
C TRP A 61 0.78 -6.44 -1.76
N LYS A 62 -0.02 -7.36 -2.30
CA LYS A 62 0.42 -8.65 -2.84
C LYS A 62 1.42 -8.55 -4.01
N HIS A 63 1.50 -7.39 -4.66
CA HIS A 63 2.40 -7.15 -5.78
C HIS A 63 3.66 -6.35 -5.38
N VAL A 64 3.78 -5.97 -4.11
CA VAL A 64 4.96 -5.28 -3.59
C VAL A 64 6.11 -6.28 -3.47
N ILE A 65 7.25 -5.94 -4.06
CA ILE A 65 8.47 -6.72 -3.98
C ILE A 65 9.36 -6.09 -2.89
N PRO A 66 9.71 -6.81 -1.81
CA PRO A 66 10.63 -6.28 -0.83
C PRO A 66 12.03 -6.12 -1.44
N PRO A 67 12.78 -5.09 -1.05
CA PRO A 67 14.18 -4.99 -1.43
C PRO A 67 14.93 -6.19 -0.81
N GLY A 68 15.49 -7.07 -1.66
CA GLY A 68 16.34 -8.17 -1.20
C GLY A 68 15.81 -9.60 -1.33
N ARG A 69 14.96 -9.94 -2.31
CA ARG A 69 14.79 -11.38 -2.66
C ARG A 69 16.15 -11.93 -3.13
N GLY A 70 16.80 -12.89 -2.47
CA GLY A 70 16.27 -13.88 -1.53
C GLY A 70 16.52 -13.60 -0.04
N GLY A 71 15.44 -13.57 0.73
CA GLY A 71 15.49 -13.54 2.19
C GLY A 71 14.18 -12.98 2.73
N ALA A 72 13.65 -13.63 3.76
CA ALA A 72 12.36 -13.33 4.37
C ALA A 72 12.20 -11.84 4.74
N LEU A 73 10.97 -11.34 4.67
CA LEU A 73 10.56 -10.04 5.21
C LEU A 73 11.01 -9.91 6.68
N PRO A 74 11.90 -8.97 7.05
CA PRO A 74 12.12 -8.63 8.45
C PRO A 74 11.19 -7.45 8.78
N PHE A 75 9.88 -7.66 8.72
CA PHE A 75 8.90 -6.61 9.07
C PHE A 75 7.74 -7.16 9.91
N LEU A 76 8.04 -8.17 10.72
CA LEU A 76 7.27 -8.55 11.90
C LEU A 76 8.11 -8.20 13.13
N TYR A 77 8.01 -6.96 13.58
CA TYR A 77 8.03 -6.52 14.97
C TYR A 77 7.34 -5.15 15.03
#